data_AF-A0A8H9W377-F1
#
_entry.id   AF-A0A8H9W377-F1
#
_cell.length_a   1.000
_cell.length_b   1.000
_cell.length_c   1.000
_cell.angle_alpha   90.00
_cell.angle_beta   90.00
_cell.angle_gamma   90.00
#
_symmetry.space_group_name_H-M   'P 1'
#
loop_
_entity.id
_entity.type
_entity.pdbx_description
1 polymer ?
#
loop_
_entity_poly.entity_id
_entity_poly.type
_entity_poly.pdbx_seq_one_letter_code
_entity_poly.pdbx_strand_id
1 'polypeptide(L)' 'KKSLMGIEPGCQEIINSIDLLLQSHYITGRSLPVDGGRHLK' A
#
# COMPACT_ATOMS: atom_id res chain seq x y z
N LYS A 1 17.27 -6.37 -6.61
CA LYS A 1 16.04 -5.52 -6.70
C LYS A 1 15.18 -5.74 -5.46
N LYS A 2 14.91 -4.68 -4.67
CA LYS A 2 14.30 -4.69 -3.32
C LYS A 2 12.78 -4.93 -3.26
N SER A 3 12.08 -4.74 -4.37
CA SER A 3 10.65 -4.98 -4.54
C SER A 3 10.40 -5.50 -5.97
N LEU A 4 9.21 -6.03 -6.23
CA LEU A 4 8.80 -6.49 -7.57
C LEU A 4 8.69 -5.31 -8.54
N MET A 5 8.05 -4.23 -8.10
CA MET A 5 7.83 -3.01 -8.89
C MET A 5 9.13 -2.27 -9.22
N GLY A 6 10.19 -2.45 -8.43
CA GLY A 6 11.52 -1.92 -8.75
C GLY A 6 11.63 -0.39 -8.73
N ILE A 7 10.65 0.30 -8.14
CA ILE A 7 10.62 1.75 -7.94
C ILE A 7 10.80 2.10 -6.46
N GLU A 8 11.24 3.32 -6.18
CA GLU A 8 11.26 3.91 -4.84
C GLU A 8 10.00 4.78 -4.66
N PRO A 9 9.00 4.33 -3.88
CA PRO A 9 7.81 5.13 -3.64
C PRO A 9 8.09 6.24 -2.62
N GLY A 10 7.45 7.40 -2.82
CA GLY A 10 7.38 8.46 -1.83
C GLY A 10 6.26 8.24 -0.81
N CYS A 11 6.06 9.22 0.07
CA CYS A 11 4.98 9.19 1.07
C CYS A 11 3.56 9.20 0.47
N GLN A 12 3.41 9.58 -0.80
CA GLN A 12 2.12 9.66 -1.48
C GLN A 12 1.35 8.34 -1.47
N GLU A 13 2.02 7.20 -1.59
CA GLU A 13 1.34 5.89 -1.57
C GLU A 13 0.67 5.59 -0.22
N ILE A 14 1.25 6.10 0.87
CA ILE A 14 0.65 5.98 2.20
C ILE A 14 -0.56 6.92 2.33
N ILE A 15 -0.47 8.14 1.79
CA ILE A 15 -1.60 9.10 1.78
C ILE A 15 -2.78 8.49 1.01
N ASN A 16 -2.53 7.98 -0.20
CA ASN A 16 -3.55 7.31 -1.02
C ASN A 16 -4.19 6.12 -0.29
N SER A 17 -3.38 5.37 0.47
CA SER A 17 -3.86 4.24 1.28
C SER A 17 -4.77 4.68 2.43
N ILE A 18 -4.47 5.81 3.06
CA ILE A 18 -5.31 6.41 4.11
C ILE A 18 -6.63 6.88 3.50
N ASP A 19 -6.58 7.60 2.38
CA ASP A 19 -7.78 8.10 1.69
C ASP A 19 -8.72 6.94 1.29
N LEU A 20 -8.16 5.85 0.75
CA LEU A 20 -8.90 4.62 0.46
C LEU A 20 -9.63 4.07 1.70
N LEU A 21 -8.94 3.98 2.84
CA LEU A 21 -9.52 3.46 4.08
C LEU A 21 -10.61 4.37 4.63
N LEU A 22 -10.40 5.69 4.58
CA LEU A 22 -11.38 6.69 5.06
C LEU A 22 -12.64 6.74 4.20
N GLN A 23 -12.51 6.51 2.89
CA GLN A 23 -13.64 6.49 1.96
C GLN A 23 -14.42 5.16 1.96
N SER A 24 -13.87 4.10 2.56
CA SER A 24 -14.50 2.80 2.56
C SER A 24 -15.55 2.65 3.66
N HIS A 25 -16.72 2.13 3.31
CA HIS A 25 -17.76 1.76 4.27
C HIS A 25 -17.78 0.27 4.63
N TYR A 26 -16.86 -0.53 4.07
CA TYR A 26 -16.88 -1.99 4.21
C TYR A 26 -15.51 -2.63 4.45
N ILE A 27 -14.47 -1.83 4.64
CA ILE A 27 -13.14 -2.32 5.02
C ILE A 27 -12.93 -2.09 6.51
N THR A 28 -12.74 -3.18 7.27
CA THR A 28 -12.45 -3.12 8.70
C THR A 28 -11.58 -4.30 9.14
N GLY A 29 -10.78 -4.11 10.19
CA GLY A 29 -9.95 -5.16 10.78
C GLY A 29 -8.88 -5.74 9.84
N ARG A 30 -8.45 -4.99 8.83
CA ARG A 30 -7.45 -5.42 7.83
C ARG A 30 -6.20 -4.57 7.88
N SER A 31 -5.08 -5.16 7.47
CA SER A 31 -3.84 -4.46 7.15
C SER A 31 -3.66 -4.42 5.64
N LEU A 32 -3.41 -3.22 5.08
CA LEU A 32 -3.18 -3.03 3.65
C LEU A 32 -1.66 -3.05 3.37
N PRO A 33 -1.11 -4.04 2.66
CA PRO A 33 0.31 -4.07 2.33
C PRO A 33 0.64 -3.03 1.26
N VAL A 34 1.59 -2.14 1.58
CA VAL A 34 2.13 -1.11 0.67
C VAL A 34 3.64 -1.29 0.55
N ASP A 35 4.07 -2.35 -0.14
CA ASP A 35 5.47 -2.82 -0.17
C ASP A 35 6.07 -2.93 -1.59
N GLY A 36 5.30 -2.57 -2.62
CA GLY A 36 5.70 -2.72 -4.03
C GLY A 36 5.83 -4.18 -4.48
N GLY A 37 5.11 -5.11 -3.84
CA GLY A 37 5.16 -6.55 -4.12
C GLY A 37 6.41 -7.22 -3.56
N ARG A 38 6.96 -6.73 -2.45
CA ARG A 38 8.18 -7.29 -1.84
C ARG A 38 7.97 -8.73 -1.36
N HIS A 39 6.80 -9.04 -0.81
CA HIS A 39 6.47 -10.39 -0.34
C HIS A 39 6.32 -11.43 -1.46
N LEU A 40 6.21 -11.01 -2.72
CA LEU A 40 6.10 -11.91 -3.89
C LEU A 40 7.45 -12.25 -4.51
N LYS A 41 8.54 -11.84 -3.85
CA LYS A 41 9.89 -11.95 -4.37
C LYS A 41 10.79 -12.78 -3.47
#